data_AF-A0A7C1FUM4-F1
#
_entry.id   AF-A0A7C1FUM4-F1
#
_cell.length_a   1.000
_cell.length_b   1.000
_cell.length_c   1.000
_cell.angle_alpha   90.00
_cell.angle_beta   90.00
_cell.angle_gamma   90.00
#
_symmetry.space_group_name_H-M   'P 1'
#
loop_
_entity.id
_entity.type
_entity.pdbx_description
1 polymer ?
#
loop_
_entity_poly.entity_id
_entity_poly.type
_entity_poly.pdbx_seq_one_letter_code
_entity_poly.pdbx_strand_id
1 'polypeptide(L)'
;MDWEAGWLGRLVGPEAEGNIEGLVIGLAGVAILLVVALYVVAQVRAKSTKQEPSASDLLTKFREMYYQGVLSDSEYRTIRTTLSPQIKDELTDNQKTG
;
A
#
# COMPACT_ATOMS: atom_id res chain seq x y z
N MET A 1 -19.12 57.29 -15.82
CA MET A 1 -19.78 55.97 -15.68
C MET A 1 -18.79 54.97 -16.26
N ASP A 2 -17.84 54.61 -15.42
CA ASP A 2 -16.62 53.88 -15.80
C ASP A 2 -16.00 53.21 -14.55
N TRP A 3 -16.84 52.85 -13.57
CA TRP A 3 -16.42 52.36 -12.27
C TRP A 3 -16.34 50.82 -12.16
N GLU A 4 -16.40 50.08 -13.27
CA GLU A 4 -16.64 48.63 -13.26
C GLU A 4 -15.51 47.79 -13.90
N ALA A 5 -14.23 48.10 -13.67
CA ALA A 5 -13.15 47.25 -14.21
C ALA A 5 -11.87 47.10 -13.37
N GLY A 6 -11.83 47.59 -12.11
CA GLY A 6 -10.62 47.51 -11.28
C GLY A 6 -10.43 46.20 -10.50
N TRP A 7 -11.49 45.41 -10.31
CA TRP A 7 -11.52 44.31 -9.33
C TRP A 7 -11.34 42.90 -9.90
N LEU A 8 -11.45 42.70 -11.22
CA LEU A 8 -11.35 41.37 -11.83
C LEU A 8 -9.90 40.94 -12.13
N GLY A 9 -8.93 41.86 -12.08
CA GLY A 9 -7.51 41.55 -12.32
C GLY A 9 -6.73 41.04 -11.11
N ARG A 10 -7.36 40.95 -9.93
CA ARG A 10 -6.67 40.59 -8.67
C ARG A 10 -6.77 39.10 -8.29
N LEU A 11 -7.57 38.30 -9.02
CA LEU A 11 -7.82 36.89 -8.69
C LEU A 11 -6.99 35.87 -9.50
N VAL A 12 -6.17 36.34 -10.43
CA VAL A 12 -5.19 35.50 -11.14
C VAL A 12 -3.82 36.09 -10.86
N GLY A 13 -3.07 35.44 -9.96
CA GLY A 13 -1.74 35.87 -9.54
C GLY A 13 -0.76 35.88 -10.71
N PRO A 14 -0.08 37.01 -11.01
CA PRO A 14 0.91 37.10 -12.08
C PRO A 14 2.31 36.74 -11.59
N GLU A 15 2.60 35.46 -11.25
CA GLU A 15 3.96 35.08 -10.80
C GLU A 15 4.30 33.63 -11.18
N ALA A 16 4.24 33.30 -12.48
CA ALA A 16 4.88 32.10 -13.02
C ALA A 16 6.07 32.48 -13.92
N GLU A 17 6.76 33.57 -13.57
CA GLU A 17 7.95 34.04 -14.29
C GLU A 17 9.20 33.51 -13.61
N GLY A 18 9.69 32.31 -13.98
CA GLY A 18 11.09 31.90 -13.74
C GLY A 18 11.68 32.07 -12.33
N ASN A 19 10.87 32.04 -11.26
CA ASN A 19 11.32 32.35 -9.91
C ASN A 19 11.75 31.08 -9.16
N ILE A 20 13.04 31.03 -8.84
CA ILE A 20 13.67 29.98 -8.00
C ILE A 20 12.90 29.78 -6.69
N GLU A 21 12.24 30.82 -6.18
CA GLU A 21 11.41 30.78 -4.98
C GLU A 21 10.17 29.89 -5.13
N GLY A 22 9.46 29.98 -6.26
CA GLY A 22 8.33 29.12 -6.56
C GLY A 22 8.76 27.66 -6.73
N LEU A 23 9.95 27.45 -7.29
CA LEU A 23 10.55 26.13 -7.44
C LEU A 23 10.90 25.53 -6.07
N VAL A 24 11.48 26.31 -5.16
CA VAL A 24 11.80 25.88 -3.79
C VAL A 24 10.54 25.53 -3.00
N ILE A 25 9.49 26.35 -3.07
CA ILE A 25 8.22 26.09 -2.39
C ILE A 25 7.54 24.84 -2.96
N GLY A 26 7.55 24.68 -4.29
CA GLY A 26 7.04 23.46 -4.95
C GLY A 26 7.79 22.20 -4.52
N LEU A 27 9.13 22.23 -4.52
CA LEU A 27 9.97 21.11 -4.08
C LEU A 27 9.74 20.76 -2.61
N ALA A 28 9.60 21.76 -1.73
CA ALA A 28 9.30 21.54 -0.33
C ALA A 28 7.96 20.81 -0.14
N GLY A 29 6.92 21.22 -0.89
CA GLY A 29 5.63 20.53 -0.88
C GLY A 29 5.73 19.07 -1.34
N VAL A 30 6.44 18.82 -2.45
CA VAL A 30 6.66 17.45 -2.96
C VAL A 30 7.45 16.60 -1.96
N ALA A 31 8.49 17.15 -1.33
CA ALA A 31 9.28 16.43 -0.33
C ALA A 31 8.43 16.01 0.88
N ILE A 32 7.55 16.89 1.36
CA ILE A 32 6.61 16.56 2.44
C ILE A 32 5.67 15.42 2.03
N LEU A 33 5.11 15.48 0.81
CA LEU A 33 4.24 14.41 0.31
C LEU A 33 4.98 13.08 0.19
N LEU A 34 6.24 13.07 -0.24
CA LEU A 34 7.07 11.87 -0.31
C LEU A 34 7.32 11.28 1.08
N VAL A 35 7.63 12.10 2.08
CA VAL A 35 7.81 11.63 3.46
C VAL A 35 6.53 11.00 3.99
N VAL A 36 5.37 11.63 3.77
CA VAL A 36 4.07 11.07 4.19
C VAL A 36 3.79 9.76 3.46
N ALA A 37 4.02 9.70 2.16
CA ALA A 37 3.82 8.47 1.38
C ALA A 37 4.73 7.34 1.88
N LEU A 38 6.02 7.62 2.10
CA LEU A 38 6.97 6.65 2.65
C LEU A 38 6.57 6.22 4.07
N TYR A 39 6.10 7.14 4.90
CA TYR A 39 5.62 6.83 6.25
C TYR A 39 4.40 5.90 6.22
N VAL A 40 3.42 6.18 5.36
CA VAL A 40 2.23 5.33 5.19
C VAL A 40 2.63 3.95 4.67
N VAL A 41 3.49 3.88 3.65
CA VAL A 41 3.99 2.60 3.13
C VAL A 41 4.77 1.83 4.18
N ALA A 42 5.64 2.50 4.95
CA ALA A 42 6.40 1.88 6.03
C ALA A 42 5.48 1.40 7.15
N GLN A 43 4.41 2.13 7.47
CA GLN A 43 3.44 1.74 8.50
C GLN A 43 2.58 0.55 8.06
N VAL A 44 2.13 0.53 6.80
CA VAL A 44 1.40 -0.61 6.22
C VAL A 44 2.32 -1.82 6.10
N ARG A 45 3.56 -1.63 5.65
CA ARG A 45 4.58 -2.69 5.62
C ARG A 45 4.95 -3.16 7.01
N ALA A 46 5.07 -2.31 8.03
CA ALA A 46 5.33 -2.74 9.40
C ALA A 46 4.17 -3.57 9.97
N LYS A 47 2.93 -3.25 9.61
CA LYS A 47 1.76 -4.09 9.90
C LYS A 47 1.78 -5.41 9.11
N SER A 48 2.26 -5.38 7.86
CA SER A 48 2.34 -6.57 6.99
C SER A 48 3.58 -7.44 7.25
N THR A 49 4.69 -6.90 7.75
CA THR A 49 5.90 -7.65 8.13
C THR A 49 5.66 -8.49 9.38
N LYS A 50 4.66 -8.14 10.20
CA LYS A 50 4.17 -9.02 11.27
C LYS A 50 3.19 -10.10 10.77
N GLN A 51 2.79 -10.03 9.50
CA GLN A 51 1.87 -10.96 8.85
C GLN A 51 2.37 -11.21 7.42
N GLU A 52 3.58 -11.76 7.26
CA GLU A 52 3.72 -12.69 6.15
C GLU A 52 2.58 -13.70 6.35
N PRO A 53 1.64 -13.82 5.40
CA PRO A 53 0.49 -14.69 5.60
C PRO A 53 1.04 -16.08 5.81
N SER A 54 0.93 -16.57 7.04
CA SER A 54 1.39 -17.90 7.41
C SER A 54 0.80 -18.88 6.40
N ALA A 55 1.51 -19.97 6.12
CA ALA A 55 1.00 -21.01 5.22
C ALA A 55 -0.43 -21.48 5.61
N SER A 56 -0.84 -21.31 6.88
CA SER A 56 -2.21 -21.53 7.38
C SER A 56 -3.26 -20.54 6.84
N ASP A 57 -2.93 -19.26 6.73
CA ASP A 57 -3.81 -18.22 6.16
C ASP A 57 -3.96 -18.40 4.66
N LEU A 58 -2.88 -18.82 3.98
CA LEU A 58 -2.92 -19.16 2.55
C LEU A 58 -3.81 -20.38 2.31
N LEU A 59 -3.69 -21.46 3.10
CA LEU A 59 -4.60 -22.61 3.00
C LEU A 59 -6.06 -22.23 3.26
N THR A 60 -6.32 -21.31 4.18
CA THR A 60 -7.67 -20.83 4.46
C THR A 60 -8.26 -20.10 3.25
N LYS A 61 -7.47 -19.25 2.58
CA LYS A 61 -7.88 -18.61 1.31
C LYS A 61 -8.08 -19.61 0.18
N PHE A 62 -7.21 -20.62 0.04
CA PHE A 62 -7.39 -21.67 -0.96
C PHE A 62 -8.65 -22.49 -0.72
N ARG A 63 -8.98 -22.78 0.54
CA ARG A 63 -10.23 -23.44 0.92
C ARG A 63 -11.45 -22.58 0.60
N GLU A 64 -11.39 -21.27 0.82
CA GLU A 64 -12.45 -20.33 0.45
C GLU A 64 -12.66 -20.29 -1.07
N MET A 65 -11.58 -20.22 -1.86
CA MET A 65 -11.67 -20.30 -3.33
C MET A 65 -12.20 -21.65 -3.83
N TYR A 66 -11.90 -22.74 -3.11
CA TYR A 66 -12.48 -24.07 -3.38
C TYR A 66 -14.00 -24.08 -3.15
N TYR A 67 -14.49 -23.52 -2.03
CA TYR A 67 -15.93 -23.40 -1.77
C TYR A 67 -16.66 -22.49 -2.75
N GLN A 68 -15.97 -21.49 -3.31
CA GLN A 68 -16.51 -20.61 -4.36
C GLN A 68 -16.51 -21.27 -5.75
N GLY A 69 -16.06 -22.53 -5.88
CA GLY A 69 -16.07 -23.28 -7.13
C GLY A 69 -15.01 -22.87 -8.14
N VAL A 70 -14.04 -22.04 -7.73
CA VAL A 70 -12.93 -21.58 -8.58
C VAL A 70 -11.82 -22.64 -8.66
N LEU A 71 -11.82 -23.61 -7.74
CA LEU A 71 -10.81 -24.67 -7.64
C LEU A 71 -11.46 -26.06 -7.72
N SER A 72 -10.87 -26.96 -8.50
CA SER A 72 -11.26 -28.38 -8.53
C SER A 72 -10.68 -29.14 -7.34
N ASP A 73 -11.35 -30.22 -6.91
CA ASP A 73 -10.97 -31.03 -5.73
C ASP A 73 -9.56 -31.65 -5.89
N SER A 74 -9.13 -31.93 -7.12
CA SER A 74 -7.77 -32.38 -7.45
C SER A 74 -6.69 -31.32 -7.21
N GLU A 75 -7.01 -30.06 -7.49
CA GLU A 75 -6.11 -28.91 -7.32
C GLU A 75 -6.00 -28.55 -5.84
N TYR A 76 -7.14 -28.54 -5.13
CA TYR A 76 -7.17 -28.35 -3.69
C TYR A 76 -6.36 -29.42 -2.95
N ARG A 77 -6.50 -30.69 -3.34
CA ARG A 77 -5.75 -31.80 -2.71
C ARG A 77 -4.24 -31.65 -2.90
N THR A 78 -3.81 -31.28 -4.11
CA THR A 78 -2.39 -31.05 -4.43
C THR A 78 -1.81 -29.91 -3.59
N ILE A 79 -2.49 -28.76 -3.57
CA ILE A 79 -2.07 -27.58 -2.79
C ILE A 79 -2.03 -27.91 -1.30
N ARG A 80 -3.02 -28.65 -0.80
CA ARG A 80 -3.05 -29.11 0.60
C ARG A 80 -1.85 -29.98 0.93
N THR A 81 -1.47 -30.93 0.08
CA THR A 81 -0.28 -31.77 0.32
C THR A 81 1.03 -30.99 0.29
N THR A 82 1.13 -29.94 -0.53
CA THR A 82 2.36 -29.13 -0.63
C THR A 82 2.49 -28.10 0.50
N LEU A 83 1.39 -27.51 0.97
CA LEU A 83 1.41 -26.49 2.02
C LEU A 83 1.34 -27.06 3.44
N SER A 84 0.74 -28.24 3.64
CA SER A 84 0.68 -28.89 4.97
C SER A 84 2.05 -29.08 5.66
N PRO A 85 3.12 -29.53 4.96
CA PRO A 85 4.44 -29.64 5.59
C PRO A 85 5.04 -28.26 5.94
N GLN A 86 4.85 -27.24 5.11
CA GLN A 86 5.36 -25.88 5.35
C GLN A 86 4.74 -25.25 6.60
N ILE A 87 3.46 -25.50 6.87
CA ILE A 87 2.80 -25.07 8.12
C ILE A 87 3.44 -25.74 9.34
N LYS A 88 3.74 -27.04 9.25
CA LYS A 88 4.33 -27.78 10.37
C LYS A 88 5.73 -27.27 10.70
N ASP A 89 6.49 -26.90 9.67
CA ASP A 89 7.82 -26.31 9.81
C ASP A 89 7.74 -24.89 10.40
N GLU A 90 6.82 -24.03 9.93
CA GLU A 90 6.56 -22.70 10.50
C GLU A 90 6.16 -22.78 11.99
N LEU A 91 5.29 -23.72 12.37
CA LEU A 91 4.88 -23.91 13.77
C LEU A 91 6.02 -24.40 14.67
N THR A 92 6.94 -25.21 14.12
CA THR A 92 8.11 -25.72 14.85
C THR A 92 9.18 -24.65 15.03
N ASP A 93 9.37 -23.79 14.02
CA ASP A 93 10.35 -22.69 14.07
C ASP A 93 9.90 -21.56 15.00
N ASN A 94 8.60 -21.23 14.99
CA ASN A 94 8.02 -20.24 15.90
C ASN A 94 8.09 -20.68 17.38
N GLN A 95 7.92 -21.98 17.65
CA GLN A 95 8.08 -22.56 19.00
C GLN A 95 9.52 -22.53 19.50
N LYS A 96 10.51 -22.59 18.60
CA LYS A 96 11.94 -22.60 18.96
C LYS A 96 12.51 -21.20 19.20
N THR A 97 11.84 -20.17 18.70
CA THR A 97 12.24 -18.75 18.81
C THR A 97 11.48 -18.00 19.91
N GLY A 98 10.65 -18.70 20.69
CA GLY A 98 9.88 -18.18 21.83
C GLY A 98 10.55 -18.36 23.19
#